data_AF-A0A9E5P699-F1
#
_entry.id   AF-A0A9E5P699-F1
#
_cell.length_a   1.000
_cell.length_b   1.000
_cell.length_c   1.000
_cell.angle_alpha   90.00
_cell.angle_beta   90.00
_cell.angle_gamma   90.00
#
_symmetry.space_group_name_H-M   'P 1'
#
loop_
_entity.id
_entity.type
_entity.pdbx_description
1 polymer ?
#
loop_
_entity_poly.entity_id
_entity_poly.type
_entity_poly.pdbx_seq_one_letter_code
_entity_poly.pdbx_strand_id
1 'polypeptide(L)' 'MDKDPFPNFEKALAELESLVEKLESGDLALEQSLEDFKRGVELTKQCQQILDRAQQSVEQLLNPEDESTAEPFAADD' A
#
# COMPACT_ATOMS: atom_id res chain seq x y z
N MET A 1 -12.23 -13.47 -15.07
CA MET A 1 -11.27 -12.40 -14.76
C MET A 1 -11.30 -12.26 -13.27
N ASP A 2 -10.37 -12.97 -12.64
CA ASP A 2 -10.20 -13.03 -11.19
C ASP A 2 -10.11 -11.61 -10.64
N LYS A 3 -11.03 -11.31 -9.74
CA LYS A 3 -11.24 -9.97 -9.22
C LYS A 3 -10.14 -9.74 -8.20
N ASP A 4 -9.10 -9.02 -8.60
CA ASP A 4 -7.96 -8.69 -7.77
C ASP A 4 -8.47 -8.11 -6.43
N PRO A 5 -8.26 -8.79 -5.28
CA PRO A 5 -8.81 -8.33 -4.00
C PRO A 5 -8.19 -7.01 -3.56
N PHE A 6 -7.04 -6.63 -4.14
CA PHE A 6 -6.30 -5.41 -3.82
C PHE A 6 -5.93 -4.61 -5.09
N PRO A 7 -6.92 -4.10 -5.84
CA PRO A 7 -6.71 -3.50 -7.17
C PRO A 7 -5.88 -2.21 -7.19
N ASN A 8 -5.55 -1.69 -6.00
CA ASN A 8 -4.72 -0.51 -5.81
C ASN A 8 -3.27 -0.83 -5.45
N PHE A 9 -2.94 -2.07 -5.10
CA PHE A 9 -1.57 -2.46 -4.72
C PHE A 9 -0.63 -2.33 -5.90
N GLU A 10 -0.90 -3.06 -6.98
CA GLU A 10 -0.09 -3.07 -8.21
C GLU A 10 0.09 -1.66 -8.79
N LYS A 11 -0.94 -0.83 -8.69
CA LYS A 11 -0.87 0.57 -9.14
C LYS A 11 0.04 1.41 -8.26
N ALA A 12 -0.10 1.31 -6.93
CA ALA A 12 0.72 2.05 -5.99
C ALA A 12 2.19 1.62 -6.08
N LEU A 13 2.44 0.32 -6.26
CA LEU A 13 3.77 -0.24 -6.44
C LEU A 13 4.40 0.26 -7.74
N ALA A 14 3.69 0.20 -8.87
CA ALA A 14 4.19 0.71 -10.15
C ALA A 14 4.48 2.22 -10.13
N GLU A 15 3.63 3.00 -9.43
CA GLU A 15 3.88 4.43 -9.25
C GLU A 15 5.15 4.68 -8.41
N LEU A 16 5.35 3.89 -7.35
CA LEU A 16 6.53 3.97 -6.49
C LEU A 16 7.81 3.63 -7.26
N GLU A 17 7.80 2.55 -8.04
CA GLU A 17 8.92 2.15 -8.91
C GLU A 17 9.28 3.27 -9.89
N SER A 18 8.28 3.89 -10.54
CA SER A 18 8.51 5.02 -11.45
C SER A 18 9.13 6.23 -10.76
N LEU A 19 8.74 6.51 -9.50
CA LEU A 19 9.34 7.61 -8.73
C LEU A 19 10.80 7.31 -8.35
N VAL A 20 11.10 6.06 -7.98
CA VAL A 20 12.48 5.64 -7.69
C VAL A 20 13.36 5.80 -8.92
N GLU A 21 12.92 5.32 -10.08
CA GLU A 21 13.66 5.49 -11.35
C GLU A 21 13.94 6.98 -11.66
N LYS A 22 12.95 7.85 -11.45
CA LYS A 22 13.12 9.29 -11.66
C LYS A 22 14.11 9.90 -10.67
N LEU A 23 14.04 9.53 -9.40
CA LEU A 23 14.97 10.03 -8.37
C LEU A 23 16.40 9.55 -8.63
N GLU A 24 16.58 8.31 -9.09
CA GLU A 24 17.88 7.74 -9.42
C GLU A 24 18.51 8.34 -10.69
N SER A 25 17.70 8.86 -11.62
CA SER A 25 18.21 9.54 -12.82
C SER A 25 19.07 10.77 -12.50
N GLY A 26 18.79 11.45 -11.37
CA GLY A 26 19.53 12.63 -10.94
C GLY A 26 19.27 13.91 -11.74
N ASP A 27 18.38 13.88 -12.73
CA ASP A 27 18.07 15.01 -13.62
C ASP A 27 17.01 15.97 -13.05
N LEU A 28 16.52 15.71 -11.84
CA LEU A 28 15.45 16.48 -11.20
C LEU A 28 15.99 17.71 -10.45
N ALA A 29 15.25 18.82 -10.55
CA ALA A 29 15.45 19.96 -9.66
C ALA A 29 15.13 19.58 -8.21
N LEU A 30 15.83 20.18 -7.25
CA LEU A 30 15.69 19.87 -5.82
C LEU A 30 14.24 19.90 -5.32
N GLU A 31 13.45 20.88 -5.75
CA GLU A 31 12.04 21.00 -5.37
C GLU A 31 11.21 19.80 -5.87
N GLN A 32 11.43 19.39 -7.12
CA GLN A 32 10.78 18.21 -7.69
C GLN A 32 11.22 16.92 -6.98
N SER A 33 12.52 16.79 -6.65
CA SER A 33 13.01 15.63 -5.90
C SER A 33 12.37 15.52 -4.52
N LEU A 34 12.10 16.65 -3.86
CA LEU A 34 11.42 16.67 -2.57
C LEU A 34 9.93 16.31 -2.68
N GLU A 35 9.26 16.72 -3.75
CA GLU A 35 7.88 16.33 -4.03
C GLU A 35 7.77 14.83 -4.32
N ASP A 36 8.61 14.32 -5.22
CA ASP A 36 8.66 12.91 -5.61
C ASP A 36 9.00 12.02 -4.41
N PHE A 37 9.92 12.47 -3.53
CA PHE A 37 10.22 11.77 -2.28
C PHE A 37 9.01 11.70 -1.34
N LYS A 38 8.30 12.82 -1.11
CA LYS A 38 7.09 12.82 -0.27
C LYS A 38 6.04 11.87 -0.81
N ARG A 39 5.84 11.87 -2.14
CA ARG A 39 4.91 10.96 -2.80
C ARG A 39 5.33 9.50 -2.63
N GLY A 40 6.62 9.20 -2.78
CA GLY A 40 7.16 7.86 -2.54
C GLY A 40 6.92 7.35 -1.12
N VAL A 41 7.08 8.23 -0.11
CA VAL A 41 6.77 7.89 1.29
C VAL A 41 5.29 7.57 1.48
N GLU A 42 4.40 8.34 0.86
CA GLU A 42 2.95 8.10 0.92
C GLU A 42 2.56 6.76 0.27
N LEU A 43 3.08 6.48 -0.92
CA LEU A 43 2.86 5.23 -1.64
C LEU A 43 3.40 4.02 -0.86
N THR A 44 4.57 4.14 -0.24
CA THR A 44 5.14 3.10 0.63
C THR A 44 4.18 2.78 1.78
N LYS A 45 3.65 3.81 2.45
CA LYS A 45 2.68 3.63 3.53
C LYS A 45 1.39 2.97 3.04
N GLN A 46 0.90 3.37 1.87
CA GLN A 46 -0.28 2.77 1.25
C GLN A 46 -0.06 1.28 0.94
N CYS A 47 1.09 0.92 0.37
CA CYS A 47 1.44 -0.47 0.08
C CYS A 47 1.46 -1.30 1.36
N GLN A 48 2.09 -0.80 2.43
CA GLN A 48 2.12 -1.49 3.72
C GLN A 48 0.72 -1.74 4.28
N GLN A 49 -0.16 -0.73 4.27
CA GLN A 49 -1.54 -0.88 4.75
C GLN A 49 -2.33 -1.94 3.96
N ILE A 50 -2.08 -2.04 2.66
CA ILE A 50 -2.72 -3.07 1.83
C ILE A 50 -2.19 -4.46 2.19
N LEU A 51 -0.87 -4.60 2.38
CA LEU A 51 -0.25 -5.86 2.81
C LEU A 51 -0.74 -6.30 4.18
N ASP A 52 -0.88 -5.37 5.13
CA ASP A 52 -1.40 -5.65 6.46
C ASP A 52 -2.84 -6.21 6.39
N ARG A 53 -3.71 -5.60 5.57
CA ARG A 53 -5.07 -6.10 5.34
C ARG A 53 -5.08 -7.47 4.66
N ALA A 54 -4.17 -7.70 3.72
CA ALA A 54 -4.03 -8.99 3.05
C ALA A 54 -3.62 -10.07 4.06
N GLN A 55 -2.66 -9.77 4.94
CA GLN A 55 -2.25 -10.67 6.01
C GLN A 55 -3.39 -10.98 6.96
N GLN A 56 -4.11 -9.97 7.45
CA GLN A 56 -5.28 -10.16 8.31
C GLN A 56 -6.35 -11.04 7.65
N SER A 57 -6.60 -10.84 6.35
CA SER A 57 -7.54 -11.66 5.59
C SER A 57 -7.10 -13.13 5.53
N VAL A 58 -5.80 -13.39 5.37
CA VAL A 58 -5.24 -14.75 5.40
C VAL A 58 -5.35 -15.36 6.79
N GLU A 59 -5.05 -14.60 7.84
CA GLU A 59 -5.15 -15.06 9.24
C GLU A 59 -6.58 -15.47 9.61
N GLN A 60 -7.59 -14.67 9.22
CA GLN A 60 -9.00 -14.99 9.44
C GLN A 60 -9.45 -16.26 8.69
N LEU A 61 -8.92 -16.51 7.49
CA LEU A 61 -9.21 -17.73 6.74
C LEU A 61 -8.58 -18.98 7.37
N LEU A 62 -7.41 -18.84 7.98
CA LEU A 62 -6.71 -19.94 8.64
C LEU A 62 -7.28 -20.25 10.02
N ASN A 63 -7.76 -19.24 10.75
CA ASN A 63 -8.28 -19.37 12.12
C ASN A 63 -9.68 -18.73 12.26
N PRO A 64 -10.73 -19.32 11.67
CA PRO A 64 -12.07 -18.73 11.66
C PRO A 64 -12.78 -18.69 13.03
N GLU A 65 -12.23 -19.38 14.05
CA GLU A 65 -12.82 -19.47 15.41
C GLU A 65 -12.10 -18.58 16.44
N ASP A 66 -11.07 -17.81 16.04
CA ASP A 66 -10.35 -16.94 16.97
C ASP A 66 -11.02 -15.56 17.10
N GLU A 67 -11.93 -15.42 18.07
CA GLU A 67 -12.61 -14.16 18.43
C GLU A 67 -11.64 -13.00 18.74
N SER A 68 -10.35 -13.28 18.96
CA SER A 68 -9.33 -12.25 19.22
C SER A 68 -8.89 -11.50 17.95
N THR A 69 -9.22 -12.02 16.77
CA THR A 69 -8.89 -11.41 15.45
C THR A 69 -10.04 -10.60 14.84
N ALA A 70 -11.20 -10.57 15.51
CA ALA A 70 -12.36 -9.79 15.10
C ALA A 70 -12.13 -8.30 15.40
N GLU A 71 -11.60 -7.55 14.44
CA GLU A 71 -11.63 -6.09 14.54
C GLU A 71 -13.10 -5.62 14.48
N PRO A 72 -13.57 -4.82 15.44
CA PRO A 72 -14.90 -4.23 15.37
C PRO A 72 -14.94 -3.34 14.13
N PHE A 73 -15.91 -3.61 13.25
CA PHE A 73 -16.20 -2.78 12.10
C PHE A 73 -16.55 -1.38 12.61
N ALA A 74 -15.59 -0.46 12.58
CA ALA A 74 -15.84 0.94 12.86
C ALA A 74 -16.76 1.45 11.76
N ALA A 75 -18.04 1.60 12.08
CA ALA A 75 -18.94 2.41 11.29
C ALA A 75 -18.43 3.85 11.40
N ASP A 76 -17.69 4.31 10.39
CA ASP A 76 -17.50 5.74 10.14
C ASP A 76 -18.90 6.36 9.98
N ASP A 77 -19.25 7.27 10.88
CA ASP A 77 -20.39 8.19 10.80
C ASP A 77 -20.05 9.38 9.88
#